data_AF-A0A1V9G5U1-F1
#
_entry.id   AF-A0A1V9G5U1-F1
#
_cell.length_a   1.000
_cell.length_b   1.000
_cell.length_c   1.000
_cell.angle_alpha   90.00
_cell.angle_beta   90.00
_cell.angle_gamma   90.00
#
_symmetry.space_group_name_H-M   'P 1'
#
loop_
_entity.id
_entity.type
_entity.pdbx_description
1 polymer ?
#
loop_
_entity_poly.entity_id
_entity_poly.type
_entity_poly.pdbx_seq_one_letter_code
_entity_poly.pdbx_strand_id
1 'polypeptide(L)'
;MNEPLTNSRPGISFYGKAHNNHPQWYNQPIRLTEEQLNNPLLVFDDFFQGYHLNETREILWQWLTTIISSPGGIASEPLERSNHIYFYEKMEEVVEAAFVLKSKQLSTSPNGIPNEHDTSTFAKDPAANEISDLNLCKQKRLIEYAEEDPVYVIKQVFKPEGLFTSDQIKAWLVIGLLTECCAYDEADKREQLKTFHDDLLVMVDALYIIHGDNTETTGKKNPYAYTVSVLSQEQMKKPQKGVTDFFEKYPTTYIDRELEDWLEAGICYTGNWPDDLFCRSQLLDTHRYVLCLIRSAAHLYAHG
;
A
#
# COMPACT_ATOMS: atom_id res chain seq x y z
N MET A 1 19.20 -28.02 23.75
CA MET A 1 19.71 -27.66 25.09
C MET A 1 19.32 -26.20 25.30
N ASN A 2 18.44 -25.92 26.26
CA ASN A 2 17.83 -24.59 26.46
C ASN A 2 18.70 -23.76 27.42
N GLU A 3 19.76 -23.12 26.94
CA GLU A 3 20.46 -22.12 27.74
C GLU A 3 19.88 -20.73 27.44
N PRO A 4 19.41 -19.98 28.46
CA PRO A 4 18.91 -18.63 28.25
C PRO A 4 20.08 -17.67 27.97
N LEU A 5 19.95 -16.85 26.92
CA LEU A 5 20.88 -15.79 26.55
C LEU A 5 20.87 -14.70 27.65
N THR A 6 21.63 -14.89 28.72
CA THR A 6 21.51 -14.11 29.97
C THR A 6 22.61 -13.08 30.20
N ASN A 7 23.45 -12.79 29.20
CA ASN A 7 24.53 -11.81 29.35
C ASN A 7 24.21 -10.42 28.77
N SER A 8 22.93 -10.08 28.59
CA SER A 8 22.53 -8.70 28.30
C SER A 8 22.57 -7.86 29.60
N ARG A 9 22.88 -6.56 29.47
CA ARG A 9 23.06 -5.54 30.53
C ARG A 9 22.43 -5.85 31.91
N PRO A 10 23.12 -5.53 33.04
CA PRO A 10 22.53 -5.65 34.38
C PRO A 10 21.17 -4.93 34.46
N GLY A 11 20.11 -5.67 34.75
CA GLY A 11 18.75 -5.13 34.93
C GLY A 11 17.73 -5.45 33.84
N ILE A 12 18.10 -6.15 32.75
CA ILE A 12 17.14 -6.60 31.72
C ILE A 12 17.28 -8.11 31.54
N SER A 13 16.37 -8.89 32.14
CA SER A 13 16.30 -10.33 31.93
C SER A 13 15.36 -10.64 30.76
N PHE A 14 15.91 -11.10 29.64
CA PHE A 14 15.13 -11.61 28.51
C PHE A 14 14.91 -13.11 28.65
N TYR A 15 13.64 -13.55 28.67
CA TYR A 15 13.25 -14.96 28.72
C TYR A 15 12.60 -15.39 27.39
N GLY A 16 13.38 -15.40 26.31
CA GLY A 16 12.96 -15.96 25.02
C GLY A 16 13.51 -17.36 24.82
N LYS A 17 12.70 -18.27 24.25
CA LYS A 17 13.16 -19.58 23.80
C LYS A 17 13.75 -19.46 22.39
N ALA A 18 15.06 -19.63 22.23
CA ALA A 18 15.66 -19.86 20.92
C ALA A 18 15.66 -21.37 20.65
N HIS A 19 14.88 -21.85 19.67
CA HIS A 19 14.92 -23.24 19.20
C HIS A 19 15.61 -23.28 17.83
N ASN A 20 16.94 -23.15 17.82
CA ASN A 20 17.74 -23.32 16.60
C ASN A 20 18.56 -24.61 16.69
N ASN A 21 18.27 -25.58 15.82
CA ASN A 21 18.92 -26.90 15.77
C ASN A 21 20.09 -26.98 14.76
N HIS A 22 20.64 -25.84 14.31
CA HIS A 22 21.73 -25.83 13.33
C HIS A 22 23.12 -26.02 13.98
N PRO A 23 24.04 -26.79 13.36
CA PRO A 23 25.35 -27.12 13.94
C PRO A 23 26.28 -25.90 14.06
N GLN A 24 27.00 -25.74 15.18
CA GLN A 24 28.18 -24.88 15.50
C GLN A 24 28.51 -23.49 14.86
N TRP A 25 27.90 -23.01 13.76
CA TRP A 25 28.15 -21.66 13.20
C TRP A 25 27.34 -20.54 13.89
N TYR A 26 26.93 -20.77 15.14
CA TYR A 26 25.86 -20.03 15.84
C TYR A 26 26.16 -18.54 16.12
N ASN A 27 27.44 -18.13 16.13
CA ASN A 27 27.84 -16.80 16.61
C ASN A 27 28.91 -16.12 15.73
N GLN A 28 29.04 -16.52 14.46
CA GLN A 28 30.00 -15.90 13.54
C GLN A 28 29.26 -15.20 12.39
N PRO A 29 29.71 -14.00 11.95
CA PRO A 29 29.15 -13.39 10.74
C PRO A 29 29.41 -14.27 9.53
N ILE A 30 28.35 -14.61 8.79
CA ILE A 30 28.43 -15.55 7.65
C ILE A 30 28.48 -14.80 6.32
N ARG A 31 27.88 -13.60 6.27
CA ARG A 31 27.66 -12.85 5.02
C ARG A 31 28.64 -11.71 4.81
N LEU A 32 29.50 -11.41 5.78
CA LEU A 32 30.45 -10.32 5.70
C LEU A 32 31.71 -10.76 4.96
N THR A 33 32.18 -9.92 4.04
CA THR A 33 33.51 -10.10 3.41
C THR A 33 34.63 -9.83 4.42
N GLU A 34 35.86 -10.23 4.12
CA GLU A 34 37.02 -9.91 4.98
C GLU A 34 37.18 -8.39 5.19
N GLU A 35 36.90 -7.59 4.16
CA GLU A 35 36.92 -6.14 4.25
C GLU A 35 35.84 -5.62 5.21
N GLN A 36 34.60 -6.12 5.11
CA GLN A 36 33.50 -5.76 6.00
C GLN A 36 33.70 -6.29 7.42
N LEU A 37 34.40 -7.41 7.61
CA LEU A 37 34.80 -7.89 8.94
C LEU A 37 35.79 -6.93 9.60
N ASN A 38 36.72 -6.38 8.83
CA ASN A 38 37.68 -5.39 9.30
C ASN A 38 37.06 -3.99 9.47
N ASN A 39 36.03 -3.67 8.69
CA ASN A 39 35.28 -2.42 8.77
C ASN A 39 33.75 -2.64 8.56
N PRO A 40 33.01 -2.98 9.64
CA PRO A 40 31.58 -3.31 9.54
C PRO A 40 30.69 -2.15 9.07
N LEU A 41 31.17 -0.91 9.16
CA LEU A 41 30.38 0.27 8.78
C LEU A 41 30.19 0.36 7.26
N LEU A 42 31.06 -0.27 6.46
CA LEU A 42 30.89 -0.40 5.01
C LEU A 42 29.56 -1.07 4.63
N VAL A 43 29.06 -1.98 5.48
CA VAL A 43 27.76 -2.63 5.27
C VAL A 43 26.62 -1.63 5.32
N PHE A 44 26.71 -0.63 6.21
CA PHE A 44 25.68 0.39 6.34
C PHE A 44 25.74 1.41 5.21
N ASP A 45 26.92 1.72 4.68
CA ASP A 45 27.05 2.57 3.50
C ASP A 45 26.35 1.96 2.29
N ASP A 46 26.66 0.69 2.00
CA ASP A 46 26.03 -0.06 0.91
C ASP A 46 24.52 -0.19 1.12
N PHE A 47 24.09 -0.58 2.33
CA PHE A 47 22.68 -0.73 2.66
C PHE A 47 21.89 0.58 2.48
N PHE A 48 22.36 1.69 3.04
CA PHE A 48 21.66 2.98 2.96
C PHE A 48 21.92 3.75 1.65
N GLN A 49 22.70 3.19 0.73
CA GLN A 49 22.73 3.63 -0.67
C GLN A 49 21.59 3.00 -1.46
N GLY A 50 21.22 1.76 -1.15
CA GLY A 50 20.13 1.03 -1.82
C GLY A 50 18.74 1.22 -1.19
N TYR A 51 18.67 1.56 0.10
CA TYR A 51 17.41 1.68 0.84
C TYR A 51 17.38 2.96 1.69
N HIS A 52 16.34 3.78 1.51
CA HIS A 52 16.12 4.90 2.42
C HIS A 52 15.59 4.41 3.77
N LEU A 53 15.97 5.09 4.86
CA LEU A 53 15.54 4.70 6.22
C LEU A 53 14.01 4.55 6.33
N ASN A 54 13.26 5.45 5.69
CA ASN A 54 11.80 5.38 5.68
C ASN A 54 11.26 4.14 4.94
N GLU A 55 11.88 3.77 3.81
CA GLU A 55 11.51 2.57 3.07
C GLU A 55 11.84 1.31 3.87
N THR A 56 12.98 1.28 4.57
CA THR A 56 13.32 0.16 5.45
C THR A 56 12.29 -0.02 6.57
N ARG A 57 11.81 1.06 7.19
CA ARG A 57 10.73 0.99 8.20
C ARG A 57 9.45 0.43 7.61
N GLU A 58 9.05 0.90 6.43
CA GLU A 58 7.85 0.40 5.75
C GLU A 58 7.98 -1.10 5.41
N ILE A 59 9.14 -1.55 4.94
CA ILE A 59 9.41 -2.97 4.67
C ILE A 59 9.30 -3.80 5.97
N LEU A 60 9.92 -3.35 7.06
CA LEU A 60 9.83 -4.03 8.36
C LEU A 60 8.38 -4.10 8.85
N TRP A 61 7.61 -3.03 8.67
CA TRP A 61 6.19 -2.99 9.05
C TRP A 61 5.36 -3.96 8.22
N GLN A 62 5.60 -4.03 6.91
CA GLN A 62 4.95 -4.99 6.01
C GLN A 62 5.28 -6.43 6.41
N TRP A 63 6.52 -6.71 6.84
CA TRP A 63 6.90 -8.02 7.33
C TRP A 63 6.17 -8.37 8.64
N LEU A 64 6.14 -7.46 9.61
CA LEU A 64 5.43 -7.69 10.86
C LEU A 64 3.94 -7.96 10.61
N THR A 65 3.28 -7.07 9.87
CA THR A 65 1.84 -7.20 9.55
C THR A 65 1.54 -8.51 8.85
N THR A 66 2.38 -8.92 7.89
CA THR A 66 2.23 -10.23 7.23
C THR A 66 2.35 -11.38 8.23
N ILE A 67 3.34 -11.34 9.13
CA ILE A 67 3.56 -12.40 10.12
C ILE A 67 2.38 -12.51 11.09
N ILE A 68 1.86 -11.39 11.61
CA ILE A 68 0.80 -11.41 12.62
C ILE A 68 -0.60 -11.66 12.04
N SER A 69 -0.83 -11.30 10.78
CA SER A 69 -2.12 -11.46 10.10
C SER A 69 -2.24 -12.79 9.35
N SER A 70 -1.17 -13.58 9.22
CA SER A 70 -1.21 -14.88 8.55
C SER A 70 -1.92 -15.93 9.40
N PRO A 71 -3.10 -16.44 8.99
CA PRO A 71 -3.81 -17.49 9.73
C PRO A 71 -2.97 -18.77 9.76
N GLY A 72 -2.88 -19.41 10.93
CA GLY A 72 -2.05 -20.60 11.12
C GLY A 72 -0.54 -20.38 10.99
N GLY A 73 -0.09 -19.13 10.94
CA GLY A 73 1.33 -18.79 10.85
C GLY A 73 2.11 -19.04 12.15
N ILE A 74 3.41 -18.73 12.11
CA ILE A 74 4.32 -18.83 13.26
C ILE A 74 3.90 -17.92 14.44
N ALA A 75 3.10 -16.89 14.16
CA ALA A 75 2.54 -15.95 15.14
C ALA A 75 1.11 -16.31 15.60
N SER A 76 0.67 -17.55 15.40
CA SER A 76 -0.68 -18.00 15.78
C SER A 76 -0.91 -17.93 17.28
N GLU A 77 0.08 -18.31 18.08
CA GLU A 77 0.04 -18.23 19.54
C GLU A 77 0.23 -16.80 20.05
N PRO A 78 -0.54 -16.34 21.06
CA PRO A 78 -0.42 -14.98 21.61
C PRO A 78 1.00 -14.61 22.06
N LEU A 79 1.74 -15.55 22.66
CA LEU A 79 3.11 -15.32 23.10
C LEU A 79 4.06 -15.13 21.92
N GLU A 80 3.93 -15.93 20.87
CA GLU A 80 4.78 -15.81 19.68
C GLU A 80 4.48 -14.53 18.89
N ARG A 81 3.21 -14.12 18.84
CA ARG A 81 2.82 -12.81 18.31
C ARG A 81 3.50 -11.67 19.08
N SER A 82 3.48 -11.73 20.42
CA SER A 82 4.17 -10.75 21.25
C SER A 82 5.69 -10.75 21.02
N ASN A 83 6.30 -11.92 20.83
CA ASN A 83 7.72 -12.05 20.53
C ASN A 83 8.09 -11.39 19.19
N HIS A 84 7.26 -11.55 18.16
CA HIS A 84 7.49 -10.94 16.84
C HIS A 84 7.32 -9.43 16.84
N ILE A 85 6.34 -8.89 17.59
CA ILE A 85 6.21 -7.44 17.80
C ILE A 85 7.46 -6.89 18.47
N TYR A 86 7.91 -7.51 19.57
CA TYR A 86 9.11 -7.09 20.27
C TYR A 86 10.37 -7.18 19.39
N PHE A 87 10.50 -8.25 18.60
CA PHE A 87 11.61 -8.40 17.65
C PHE A 87 11.60 -7.28 16.60
N TYR A 88 10.44 -6.96 16.04
CA TYR A 88 10.27 -5.84 15.11
C TYR A 88 10.75 -4.51 15.70
N GLU A 89 10.32 -4.18 16.93
CA GLU A 89 10.74 -2.95 17.62
C GLU A 89 12.26 -2.89 17.77
N LYS A 90 12.90 -4.02 18.12
CA LYS A 90 14.36 -4.10 18.25
C LYS A 90 15.09 -4.03 16.91
N MET A 91 14.51 -4.55 15.85
CA MET A 91 15.07 -4.38 14.51
C MET A 91 15.01 -2.94 14.04
N GLU A 92 13.90 -2.23 14.28
CA GLU A 92 13.82 -0.78 14.00
C GLU A 92 14.88 0.00 14.79
N GLU A 93 15.02 -0.23 16.09
CA GLU A 93 16.06 0.41 16.92
C GLU A 93 17.48 0.19 16.34
N VAL A 94 17.79 -1.04 15.90
CA VAL A 94 19.10 -1.38 15.31
C VAL A 94 19.32 -0.66 13.98
N VAL A 95 18.32 -0.62 13.11
CA VAL A 95 18.39 0.07 11.82
C VAL A 95 18.58 1.58 12.02
N GLU A 96 17.86 2.19 12.96
CA GLU A 96 18.03 3.60 13.30
C GLU A 96 19.40 3.90 13.88
N ALA A 97 19.90 3.06 14.78
CA ALA A 97 21.24 3.19 15.33
C ALA A 97 22.31 3.08 14.21
N ALA A 98 22.15 2.14 13.28
CA ALA A 98 23.04 1.99 12.13
C ALA A 98 23.03 3.25 11.24
N PHE A 99 21.85 3.83 10.99
CA PHE A 99 21.73 5.08 10.25
C PHE A 99 22.46 6.24 10.94
N VAL A 100 22.28 6.39 12.26
CA VAL A 100 22.97 7.43 13.05
C VAL A 100 24.49 7.25 13.01
N LEU A 101 24.99 6.01 13.11
CA LEU A 101 26.43 5.72 13.02
C LEU A 101 26.98 6.15 11.66
N LYS A 102 26.30 5.81 10.58
CA LYS A 102 26.65 6.24 9.21
C LYS A 102 26.66 7.76 9.08
N SER A 103 25.62 8.45 9.55
CA SER A 103 25.52 9.91 9.48
C SER A 103 26.64 10.62 10.24
N LYS A 104 27.06 10.07 11.40
CA LYS A 104 28.16 10.65 12.19
C LYS A 104 29.51 10.54 11.48
N GLN A 105 29.76 9.45 10.73
CA GLN A 105 31.02 9.32 9.99
C GLN A 105 31.20 10.37 8.90
N LEU A 106 30.12 10.69 8.17
CA LEU A 106 30.12 11.76 7.16
C LEU A 106 30.48 13.13 7.77
N SER A 107 30.10 13.36 9.03
CA SER A 107 30.40 14.61 9.74
C SER A 107 31.82 14.70 10.33
N THR A 108 32.51 13.56 10.50
CA THR A 108 33.86 13.50 11.09
C THR A 108 34.99 13.43 10.07
N SER A 109 34.71 13.44 8.76
CA SER A 109 35.76 13.46 7.75
C SER A 109 36.50 14.81 7.77
N PRO A 110 37.77 14.87 8.23
CA PRO A 110 38.51 16.12 8.32
C PRO A 110 39.26 16.34 6.99
N ASN A 111 38.63 17.00 6.02
CA ASN A 111 39.38 17.70 4.98
C ASN A 111 39.64 19.14 5.41
N GLY A 112 40.60 19.28 6.33
CA GLY A 112 41.40 20.48 6.47
C GLY A 112 42.61 20.40 5.55
N ILE A 113 42.44 20.70 4.27
CA ILE A 113 43.51 21.26 3.43
C ILE A 113 43.02 22.62 2.93
N PRO A 114 43.62 23.74 3.35
CA PRO A 114 43.33 25.05 2.79
C PRO A 114 43.99 25.15 1.41
N ASN A 115 43.19 25.13 0.34
CA ASN A 115 43.63 25.72 -0.92
C ASN A 115 43.39 27.23 -0.84
N GLU A 116 44.45 27.96 -0.52
CA GLU A 116 44.60 29.37 -0.88
C GLU A 116 44.69 29.51 -2.42
N HIS A 117 44.22 30.65 -2.91
CA HIS A 117 44.07 31.07 -4.30
C HIS A 117 42.82 30.54 -5.03
N ASP A 118 41.70 31.22 -4.84
CA ASP A 118 41.24 32.12 -5.89
C ASP A 118 40.36 33.25 -5.35
N THR A 119 40.78 34.47 -5.61
CA THR A 119 40.03 35.71 -5.41
C THR A 119 38.84 35.74 -6.34
N SER A 120 37.63 35.55 -5.81
CA SER A 120 36.40 35.97 -6.48
C SER A 120 35.44 36.59 -5.48
N THR A 121 35.34 37.90 -5.58
CA THR A 121 34.41 38.79 -4.91
C THR A 121 32.97 38.41 -5.26
N PHE A 122 32.25 37.76 -4.35
CA PHE A 122 30.79 37.75 -4.37
C PHE A 122 30.22 38.13 -3.00
N ALA A 123 29.18 38.95 -3.09
CA ALA A 123 28.60 39.74 -2.03
C ALA A 123 28.04 38.90 -0.87
N LYS A 124 28.04 39.54 0.30
CA LYS A 124 27.31 39.12 1.49
C LYS A 124 25.82 39.04 1.20
N ASP A 125 25.26 37.84 1.21
CA ASP A 125 23.85 37.63 1.51
C ASP A 125 23.71 37.15 2.97
N PRO A 126 22.97 37.89 3.83
CA PRO A 126 22.60 37.41 5.15
C PRO A 126 21.24 36.74 5.05
N ALA A 127 21.21 35.45 4.71
CA ALA A 127 19.99 34.65 4.75
C ALA A 127 20.31 33.18 5.04
N ALA A 128 20.77 32.93 6.27
CA ALA A 128 20.91 31.58 6.80
C ALA A 128 20.27 31.56 8.19
N ASN A 129 18.93 31.55 8.24
CA ASN A 129 18.17 30.97 9.34
C ASN A 129 16.67 30.84 8.98
N GLU A 130 16.38 30.11 7.90
CA GLU A 130 15.13 29.35 7.81
C GLU A 130 15.55 27.92 7.51
N ILE A 131 15.76 27.16 8.60
CA ILE A 131 15.56 25.72 8.56
C ILE A 131 14.08 25.59 8.22
N SER A 132 13.79 25.45 6.93
CA SER A 132 12.47 25.10 6.47
C SER A 132 12.08 23.84 7.22
N ASP A 133 11.02 23.94 8.03
CA ASP A 133 10.30 22.78 8.52
C ASP A 133 10.10 21.87 7.31
N LEU A 134 10.89 20.80 7.25
CA LEU A 134 10.71 19.71 6.31
C LEU A 134 9.37 19.10 6.70
N ASN A 135 8.30 19.70 6.16
CA ASN A 135 6.92 19.33 6.39
C ASN A 135 6.81 17.87 5.97
N LEU A 136 6.87 16.97 6.95
CA LEU A 136 6.65 15.54 6.87
C LEU A 136 5.17 15.26 6.56
N CYS A 137 4.60 15.97 5.60
CA CYS A 137 3.25 15.76 5.12
C CYS A 137 3.32 14.67 4.05
N LYS A 138 2.70 13.52 4.35
CA LYS A 138 2.48 12.49 3.33
C LYS A 138 1.73 13.10 2.16
N GLN A 139 2.06 12.67 0.94
CA GLN A 139 1.31 13.07 -0.24
C GLN A 139 -0.15 12.65 -0.06
N LYS A 140 -1.06 13.57 -0.37
CA LYS A 140 -2.50 13.34 -0.34
C LYS A 140 -2.87 12.22 -1.31
N ARG A 141 -3.67 11.26 -0.86
CA ARG A 141 -4.12 10.11 -1.65
C ARG A 141 -5.29 10.52 -2.54
N LEU A 142 -5.50 9.76 -3.62
CA LEU A 142 -6.54 10.04 -4.60
C LEU A 142 -7.94 10.16 -3.98
N ILE A 143 -8.26 9.27 -3.02
CA ILE A 143 -9.56 9.27 -2.32
C ILE A 143 -9.86 10.57 -1.57
N GLU A 144 -8.82 11.25 -1.08
CA GLU A 144 -8.97 12.51 -0.32
C GLU A 144 -9.32 13.69 -1.24
N TYR A 145 -9.24 13.51 -2.56
CA TYR A 145 -9.73 14.48 -3.54
C TYR A 145 -11.19 14.22 -3.95
N ALA A 146 -11.82 13.13 -3.51
CA ALA A 146 -13.16 12.76 -3.98
C ALA A 146 -14.24 13.77 -3.58
N GLU A 147 -14.05 14.46 -2.44
CA GLU A 147 -14.96 15.52 -1.97
C GLU A 147 -14.58 16.91 -2.50
N GLU A 148 -13.34 17.10 -2.95
CA GLU A 148 -12.82 18.40 -3.40
C GLU A 148 -12.96 18.57 -4.92
N ASP A 149 -12.62 17.52 -5.66
CA ASP A 149 -12.68 17.46 -7.12
C ASP A 149 -13.00 16.03 -7.57
N PRO A 150 -14.29 15.61 -7.48
CA PRO A 150 -14.72 14.26 -7.88
C PRO A 150 -14.46 13.97 -9.36
N VAL A 151 -14.51 14.98 -10.22
CA VAL A 151 -14.25 14.82 -11.66
C VAL A 151 -12.78 14.52 -11.91
N TYR A 152 -11.86 15.19 -11.20
CA TYR A 152 -10.44 14.84 -11.23
C TYR A 152 -10.21 13.39 -10.79
N VAL A 153 -10.84 12.95 -9.70
CA VAL A 153 -10.69 11.58 -9.21
C VAL A 153 -11.15 10.56 -10.26
N ILE A 154 -12.35 10.74 -10.82
CA ILE A 154 -12.87 9.88 -11.89
C ILE A 154 -11.91 9.85 -13.09
N LYS A 155 -11.38 11.02 -13.48
CA LYS A 155 -10.38 11.11 -14.55
C LYS A 155 -9.12 10.31 -14.25
N GLN A 156 -8.61 10.38 -13.02
CA GLN A 156 -7.40 9.64 -12.61
C GLN A 156 -7.64 8.13 -12.64
N VAL A 157 -8.80 7.66 -12.16
CA VAL A 157 -9.13 6.23 -12.14
C VAL A 157 -9.20 5.67 -13.57
N PHE A 158 -9.81 6.40 -14.50
CA PHE A 158 -9.94 5.99 -15.90
C PHE A 158 -8.78 6.44 -16.81
N LYS A 159 -7.64 6.83 -16.25
CA LYS A 159 -6.46 7.13 -17.06
C LYS A 159 -6.05 5.90 -17.88
N PRO A 160 -5.64 6.07 -19.14
CA PRO A 160 -5.25 4.91 -19.95
C PRO A 160 -3.99 4.19 -19.48
N GLU A 161 -3.12 4.89 -18.75
CA GLU A 161 -1.96 4.28 -18.09
C GLU A 161 -2.35 3.55 -16.78
N GLY A 162 -3.60 3.73 -16.33
CA GLY A 162 -4.15 3.07 -15.17
C GLY A 162 -4.43 1.59 -15.43
N LEU A 163 -4.34 0.79 -14.38
CA LEU A 163 -4.63 -0.64 -14.44
C LEU A 163 -6.12 -0.96 -14.31
N PHE A 164 -6.98 0.03 -14.06
CA PHE A 164 -8.37 -0.20 -13.71
C PHE A 164 -9.21 -0.62 -14.92
N THR A 165 -9.78 -1.83 -14.89
CA THR A 165 -10.64 -2.37 -15.95
C THR A 165 -11.93 -2.97 -15.38
N SER A 166 -12.97 -3.09 -16.20
CA SER A 166 -14.21 -3.76 -15.80
C SER A 166 -13.99 -5.26 -15.52
N ASP A 167 -13.01 -5.88 -16.18
CA ASP A 167 -12.69 -7.30 -15.96
C ASP A 167 -12.07 -7.55 -14.58
N GLN A 168 -11.36 -6.58 -14.00
CA GLN A 168 -10.91 -6.67 -12.61
C GLN A 168 -12.07 -6.72 -11.62
N ILE A 169 -13.13 -5.93 -11.82
CA ILE A 169 -14.32 -5.94 -10.96
C ILE A 169 -15.02 -7.30 -11.07
N LYS A 170 -15.13 -7.85 -12.29
CA LYS A 170 -15.72 -9.19 -12.52
C LYS A 170 -14.88 -10.28 -11.88
N ALA A 171 -13.56 -10.22 -12.03
CA ALA A 171 -12.65 -11.18 -11.40
C ALA A 171 -12.73 -11.09 -9.87
N TRP A 172 -12.89 -9.88 -9.31
CA TRP A 172 -13.14 -9.70 -7.87
C TRP A 172 -14.46 -10.34 -7.44
N LEU A 173 -15.52 -10.29 -8.25
CA LEU A 173 -16.79 -10.97 -7.95
C LEU A 173 -16.58 -12.48 -7.90
N VAL A 174 -15.91 -13.05 -8.90
CA VAL A 174 -15.59 -14.48 -8.93
C VAL A 174 -14.86 -14.91 -7.67
N ILE A 175 -13.88 -14.13 -7.23
CA ILE A 175 -13.15 -14.39 -5.98
C ILE A 175 -14.08 -14.35 -4.77
N GLY A 176 -14.92 -13.32 -4.64
CA GLY A 176 -15.87 -13.22 -3.53
C GLY A 176 -16.83 -14.41 -3.46
N LEU A 177 -17.27 -14.93 -4.60
CA LEU A 177 -18.16 -16.09 -4.70
C LEU A 177 -17.48 -17.45 -4.45
N LEU A 178 -16.17 -17.54 -4.67
CA LEU A 178 -15.39 -18.76 -4.47
C LEU A 178 -14.73 -18.84 -3.09
N THR A 179 -14.68 -17.73 -2.35
CA THR A 179 -14.07 -17.71 -1.02
C THR A 179 -14.96 -18.41 0.00
N GLU A 180 -14.40 -19.36 0.73
CA GLU A 180 -15.06 -20.05 1.84
C GLU A 180 -14.82 -19.30 3.16
N CYS A 181 -15.72 -19.45 4.14
CA CYS A 181 -15.61 -18.84 5.47
C CYS A 181 -15.63 -17.31 5.43
N CYS A 182 -16.46 -16.73 4.56
CA CYS A 182 -16.62 -15.27 4.43
C CYS A 182 -18.10 -14.83 4.56
N ALA A 183 -18.36 -13.53 4.41
CA ALA A 183 -19.71 -12.95 4.44
C ALA A 183 -20.67 -13.56 3.40
N TYR A 184 -20.13 -14.25 2.39
CA TYR A 184 -20.86 -14.85 1.27
C TYR A 184 -20.96 -16.38 1.32
N ASP A 185 -20.85 -16.99 2.50
CA ASP A 185 -21.04 -18.44 2.64
C ASP A 185 -22.48 -18.89 2.35
N GLU A 186 -23.45 -18.02 2.64
CA GLU A 186 -24.86 -18.30 2.40
C GLU A 186 -25.28 -17.98 0.95
N ALA A 187 -26.19 -18.77 0.39
CA ALA A 187 -26.58 -18.66 -1.03
C ALA A 187 -27.28 -17.32 -1.35
N ASP A 188 -28.09 -16.80 -0.44
CA ASP A 188 -28.76 -15.50 -0.56
C ASP A 188 -27.74 -14.35 -0.51
N LYS A 189 -26.68 -14.48 0.29
CA LYS A 189 -25.58 -13.50 0.35
C LYS A 189 -24.79 -13.46 -0.94
N ARG A 190 -24.55 -14.61 -1.57
CA ARG A 190 -23.95 -14.68 -2.91
C ARG A 190 -24.81 -14.00 -3.97
N GLU A 191 -26.13 -14.15 -3.88
CA GLU A 191 -27.08 -13.49 -4.78
C GLU A 191 -27.13 -11.97 -4.56
N GLN A 192 -27.06 -11.53 -3.30
CA GLN A 192 -26.92 -10.11 -2.93
C GLN A 192 -25.66 -9.51 -3.54
N LEU A 193 -24.50 -10.17 -3.38
CA LEU A 193 -23.23 -9.70 -3.96
C LEU A 193 -23.28 -9.61 -5.49
N LYS A 194 -23.87 -10.60 -6.17
CA LYS A 194 -24.05 -10.56 -7.63
C LYS A 194 -24.90 -9.38 -8.07
N THR A 195 -26.03 -9.16 -7.38
CA THR A 195 -26.93 -8.04 -7.68
C THR A 195 -26.23 -6.70 -7.47
N PHE A 196 -25.52 -6.55 -6.35
CA PHE A 196 -24.74 -5.36 -6.05
C PHE A 196 -23.65 -5.12 -7.10
N HIS A 197 -22.91 -6.16 -7.49
CA HIS A 197 -21.89 -6.09 -8.55
C HIS A 197 -22.47 -5.61 -9.88
N ASP A 198 -23.62 -6.16 -10.31
CA ASP A 198 -24.21 -5.82 -11.60
C ASP A 198 -24.65 -4.35 -11.64
N ASP A 199 -25.26 -3.86 -10.55
CA ASP A 199 -25.62 -2.44 -10.43
C ASP A 199 -24.38 -1.53 -10.29
N LEU A 200 -23.33 -2.00 -9.62
CA LEU A 200 -22.06 -1.29 -9.52
C LEU A 200 -21.43 -1.10 -10.91
N LEU A 201 -21.42 -2.14 -11.75
CA LEU A 201 -20.91 -2.03 -13.12
C LEU A 201 -21.70 -1.02 -13.95
N VAL A 202 -23.03 -0.98 -13.81
CA VAL A 202 -23.87 0.06 -14.45
C VAL A 202 -23.44 1.46 -14.01
N MET A 203 -23.21 1.67 -12.71
CA MET A 203 -22.76 2.96 -12.19
C MET A 203 -21.35 3.31 -12.70
N VAL A 204 -20.40 2.37 -12.69
CA VAL A 204 -19.03 2.59 -13.19
C VAL A 204 -19.02 2.94 -14.68
N ASP A 205 -19.79 2.19 -15.50
CA ASP A 205 -19.95 2.48 -16.92
C ASP A 205 -20.55 3.88 -17.15
N ALA A 206 -21.53 4.27 -16.33
CA ALA A 206 -22.14 5.60 -16.40
C ALA A 206 -21.13 6.71 -16.10
N LEU A 207 -20.32 6.57 -15.05
CA LEU A 207 -19.25 7.51 -14.72
C LEU A 207 -18.21 7.63 -15.84
N TYR A 208 -17.88 6.50 -16.48
CA TYR A 208 -16.97 6.50 -17.61
C TYR A 208 -17.52 7.32 -18.79
N ILE A 209 -18.80 7.17 -19.14
CA ILE A 209 -19.42 7.98 -20.21
C ILE A 209 -19.46 9.46 -19.84
N ILE A 210 -19.91 9.79 -18.62
CA ILE A 210 -19.96 11.19 -18.14
C ILE A 210 -18.58 11.85 -18.25
N HIS A 211 -17.52 11.09 -18.00
CA HIS A 211 -16.16 11.58 -18.16
C HIS A 211 -15.71 11.63 -19.63
N GLY A 212 -15.99 10.58 -20.40
CA GLY A 212 -15.56 10.38 -21.79
C GLY A 212 -16.04 11.48 -22.73
N ASP A 213 -17.29 11.93 -22.57
CA ASP A 213 -17.89 13.01 -23.38
C ASP A 213 -17.09 14.34 -23.31
N ASN A 214 -16.26 14.52 -22.29
CA ASN A 214 -15.40 15.71 -22.16
C ASN A 214 -14.04 15.59 -22.89
N THR A 215 -13.70 14.43 -23.45
CA THR A 215 -12.34 14.12 -23.94
C THR A 215 -12.22 13.84 -25.45
N GLU A 216 -13.33 13.86 -26.20
CA GLU A 216 -13.38 13.51 -27.64
C GLU A 216 -12.55 14.42 -28.58
N THR A 217 -11.85 15.43 -28.06
CA THR A 217 -11.07 16.37 -28.89
C THR A 217 -9.80 15.79 -29.52
N THR A 218 -9.35 14.57 -29.19
CA THR A 218 -8.01 14.09 -29.61
C THR A 218 -7.95 12.96 -30.65
N GLY A 219 -9.08 12.38 -31.08
CA GLY A 219 -9.16 11.50 -32.26
C GLY A 219 -8.35 10.19 -32.25
N LYS A 220 -7.63 9.86 -31.16
CA LYS A 220 -6.86 8.62 -31.03
C LYS A 220 -7.61 7.61 -30.17
N LYS A 221 -8.05 6.49 -30.77
CA LYS A 221 -8.60 5.34 -30.02
C LYS A 221 -7.50 4.73 -29.17
N ASN A 222 -7.68 4.73 -27.85
CA ASN A 222 -6.76 4.07 -26.94
C ASN A 222 -7.14 2.58 -26.81
N PRO A 223 -6.24 1.63 -27.12
CA PRO A 223 -6.53 0.19 -27.01
C PRO A 223 -6.70 -0.30 -25.56
N TYR A 224 -6.29 0.48 -24.56
CA TYR A 224 -6.44 0.15 -23.13
C TYR A 224 -7.59 0.89 -22.46
N ALA A 225 -8.53 1.41 -23.27
CA ALA A 225 -9.69 2.11 -22.74
C ALA A 225 -10.61 1.14 -21.99
N TYR A 226 -11.11 1.60 -20.84
CA TYR A 226 -12.20 0.94 -20.13
C TYR A 226 -13.37 0.67 -21.09
N THR A 227 -13.87 -0.57 -21.09
CA THR A 227 -14.94 -0.99 -22.00
C THR A 227 -16.28 -0.96 -21.29
N VAL A 228 -17.15 -0.05 -21.74
CA VAL A 228 -18.57 -0.01 -21.37
C VAL A 228 -19.24 -1.27 -21.88
N SER A 229 -19.89 -2.03 -20.99
CA SER A 229 -20.44 -3.34 -21.34
C SER A 229 -21.88 -3.56 -20.87
N VAL A 230 -22.35 -2.84 -19.84
CA VAL A 230 -23.60 -3.17 -19.15
C VAL A 230 -24.72 -2.16 -19.42
N LEU A 231 -24.40 -0.91 -19.78
CA LEU A 231 -25.42 0.12 -19.99
C LEU A 231 -26.38 -0.18 -21.14
N SER A 232 -27.67 -0.02 -20.87
CA SER A 232 -28.71 -0.01 -21.92
C SER A 232 -28.59 1.24 -22.80
N GLN A 233 -29.18 1.18 -24.01
CA GLN A 233 -29.23 2.32 -24.94
C GLN A 233 -29.89 3.57 -24.35
N GLU A 234 -30.81 3.41 -23.40
CA GLU A 234 -31.43 4.53 -22.70
C GLU A 234 -30.49 5.15 -21.66
N GLN A 235 -29.79 4.31 -20.89
CA GLN A 235 -28.82 4.78 -19.91
C GLN A 235 -27.59 5.41 -20.58
N MET A 236 -27.16 4.93 -21.74
CA MET A 236 -26.11 5.59 -22.52
C MET A 236 -26.47 7.03 -22.91
N LYS A 237 -27.76 7.32 -23.15
CA LYS A 237 -28.25 8.68 -23.46
C LYS A 237 -28.40 9.57 -22.23
N LYS A 238 -28.50 8.96 -21.03
CA LYS A 238 -28.70 9.64 -19.75
C LYS A 238 -27.90 8.94 -18.65
N PRO A 239 -26.57 8.96 -18.72
CA PRO A 239 -25.72 8.17 -17.82
C PRO A 239 -25.89 8.57 -16.35
N GLN A 240 -26.26 9.83 -16.06
CA GLN A 240 -26.58 10.29 -14.70
C GLN A 240 -27.66 9.43 -14.04
N LYS A 241 -28.62 8.92 -14.82
CA LYS A 241 -29.66 8.03 -14.30
C LYS A 241 -29.06 6.75 -13.71
N GLY A 242 -28.03 6.17 -14.32
CA GLY A 242 -27.35 4.99 -13.77
C GLY A 242 -26.69 5.25 -12.42
N VAL A 243 -26.17 6.46 -12.21
CA VAL A 243 -25.60 6.88 -10.91
C VAL A 243 -26.72 7.11 -9.88
N THR A 244 -27.79 7.81 -10.26
CA THR A 244 -28.96 8.05 -9.41
C THR A 244 -29.62 6.74 -8.98
N ASP A 245 -29.94 5.85 -9.92
CA ASP A 245 -30.60 4.57 -9.65
C ASP A 245 -29.77 3.72 -8.65
N PHE A 246 -28.44 3.77 -8.73
CA PHE A 246 -27.54 3.07 -7.81
C PHE A 246 -27.65 3.60 -6.36
N PHE A 247 -27.56 4.91 -6.15
CA PHE A 247 -27.63 5.50 -4.80
C PHE A 247 -29.06 5.53 -4.22
N GLU A 248 -30.10 5.53 -5.06
CA GLU A 248 -31.47 5.32 -4.60
C GLU A 248 -31.70 3.90 -4.09
N LYS A 249 -31.05 2.90 -4.72
CA LYS A 249 -31.15 1.49 -4.34
C LYS A 249 -30.29 1.15 -3.11
N TYR A 250 -29.08 1.70 -3.02
CA TYR A 250 -28.11 1.36 -1.99
C TYR A 250 -27.71 2.57 -1.14
N PRO A 251 -28.08 2.61 0.15
CA PRO A 251 -27.57 3.62 1.08
C PRO A 251 -26.04 3.55 1.20
N THR A 252 -25.36 4.69 1.40
CA THR A 252 -23.89 4.74 1.51
C THR A 252 -23.34 3.81 2.59
N THR A 253 -24.04 3.65 3.71
CA THR A 253 -23.65 2.73 4.78
C THR A 253 -23.71 1.26 4.38
N TYR A 254 -24.61 0.90 3.46
CA TYR A 254 -24.66 -0.45 2.89
C TYR A 254 -23.49 -0.64 1.92
N ILE A 255 -23.27 0.33 1.04
CA ILE A 255 -22.18 0.30 0.05
C ILE A 255 -20.82 0.11 0.74
N ASP A 256 -20.54 0.91 1.79
CA ASP A 256 -19.28 0.81 2.53
C ASP A 256 -19.05 -0.59 3.13
N ARG A 257 -20.09 -1.16 3.76
CA ARG A 257 -20.01 -2.51 4.36
C ARG A 257 -19.84 -3.60 3.31
N GLU A 258 -20.61 -3.52 2.23
CA GLU A 258 -20.56 -4.52 1.15
C GLU A 258 -19.17 -4.52 0.47
N LEU A 259 -18.54 -3.35 0.29
CA LEU A 259 -17.16 -3.28 -0.23
C LEU A 259 -16.12 -3.83 0.76
N GLU A 260 -16.30 -3.60 2.06
CA GLU A 260 -15.43 -4.16 3.10
C GLU A 260 -15.53 -5.69 3.14
N ASP A 261 -16.75 -6.23 3.18
CA ASP A 261 -17.02 -7.67 3.15
C ASP A 261 -16.44 -8.33 1.88
N TRP A 262 -16.60 -7.67 0.73
CA TRP A 262 -16.06 -8.14 -0.56
C TRP A 262 -14.53 -8.08 -0.62
N LEU A 263 -13.92 -7.07 0.00
CA LEU A 263 -12.46 -6.98 0.12
C LEU A 263 -11.93 -8.08 1.04
N GLU A 264 -12.56 -8.28 2.20
CA GLU A 264 -12.18 -9.33 3.16
C GLU A 264 -12.23 -10.71 2.50
N ALA A 265 -13.31 -11.02 1.78
CA ALA A 265 -13.41 -12.25 1.00
C ALA A 265 -12.23 -12.38 0.02
N GLY A 266 -11.89 -11.32 -0.71
CA GLY A 266 -10.75 -11.34 -1.62
C GLY A 266 -9.39 -11.54 -0.95
N ILE A 267 -9.18 -10.98 0.25
CA ILE A 267 -7.93 -11.17 1.02
C ILE A 267 -7.82 -12.61 1.54
N CYS A 268 -8.94 -13.18 1.98
CA CYS A 268 -9.03 -14.55 2.48
C CYS A 268 -9.01 -15.62 1.39
N TYR A 269 -9.09 -15.25 0.11
CA TYR A 269 -9.05 -16.20 -0.99
C TYR A 269 -7.71 -16.97 -1.04
N THR A 270 -7.80 -18.29 -0.93
CA THR A 270 -6.65 -19.23 -0.98
C THR A 270 -6.60 -20.03 -2.27
N GLY A 271 -7.53 -19.82 -3.20
CA GLY A 271 -7.59 -20.53 -4.48
C GLY A 271 -6.65 -19.98 -5.56
N ASN A 272 -6.79 -20.51 -6.78
CA ASN A 272 -6.08 -19.99 -7.94
C ASN A 272 -6.69 -18.66 -8.40
N TRP A 273 -5.87 -17.66 -8.64
CA TRP A 273 -6.33 -16.36 -9.07
C TRP A 273 -6.79 -16.40 -10.53
N PRO A 274 -7.90 -15.72 -10.90
CA PRO A 274 -8.33 -15.59 -12.30
C PRO A 274 -7.24 -14.92 -13.14
N ASP A 275 -7.15 -15.23 -14.44
CA ASP A 275 -6.11 -14.69 -15.33
C ASP A 275 -6.11 -13.14 -15.38
N ASP A 276 -7.26 -12.50 -15.14
CA ASP A 276 -7.42 -11.04 -15.13
C ASP A 276 -7.00 -10.36 -13.81
N LEU A 277 -6.84 -11.14 -12.72
CA LEU A 277 -6.36 -10.67 -11.41
C LEU A 277 -5.12 -11.47 -11.02
N PHE A 278 -3.96 -10.86 -11.12
CA PHE A 278 -2.68 -11.55 -10.94
C PHE A 278 -2.28 -11.74 -9.47
N CYS A 279 -2.77 -10.91 -8.54
CA CYS A 279 -2.42 -11.01 -7.12
C CYS A 279 -3.29 -10.18 -6.17
N ARG A 280 -3.09 -10.40 -4.85
CA ARG A 280 -3.68 -9.60 -3.76
C ARG A 280 -3.42 -8.09 -3.87
N SER A 281 -2.29 -7.66 -4.43
CA SER A 281 -2.01 -6.24 -4.60
C SER A 281 -3.00 -5.59 -5.56
N GLN A 282 -3.30 -6.27 -6.68
CA GLN A 282 -4.24 -5.75 -7.66
C GLN A 282 -5.66 -5.72 -7.12
N LEU A 283 -6.06 -6.72 -6.32
CA LEU A 283 -7.33 -6.70 -5.59
C LEU A 283 -7.46 -5.44 -4.73
N LEU A 284 -6.42 -5.10 -3.96
CA LEU A 284 -6.42 -3.89 -3.12
C LEU A 284 -6.52 -2.61 -3.96
N ASP A 285 -5.85 -2.57 -5.11
CA ASP A 285 -5.92 -1.43 -6.02
C ASP A 285 -7.29 -1.31 -6.68
N THR A 286 -7.89 -2.42 -7.13
CA THR A 286 -9.28 -2.46 -7.63
C THR A 286 -10.26 -1.95 -6.58
N HIS A 287 -10.18 -2.44 -5.34
CA HIS A 287 -11.01 -1.93 -4.24
C HIS A 287 -10.83 -0.42 -4.03
N ARG A 288 -9.58 0.07 -4.01
CA ARG A 288 -9.29 1.52 -3.84
C ARG A 288 -9.88 2.35 -4.98
N TYR A 289 -9.78 1.88 -6.22
CA TYR A 289 -10.34 2.58 -7.38
C TYR A 289 -11.87 2.60 -7.35
N VAL A 290 -12.50 1.46 -7.05
CA VAL A 290 -13.96 1.39 -6.87
C VAL A 290 -14.43 2.34 -5.77
N LEU A 291 -13.73 2.36 -4.62
CA LEU A 291 -14.04 3.27 -3.53
C LEU A 291 -13.88 4.75 -3.94
N CYS A 292 -12.84 5.09 -4.69
CA CYS A 292 -12.65 6.44 -5.25
C CYS A 292 -13.81 6.85 -6.16
N LEU A 293 -14.24 5.94 -7.04
CA LEU A 293 -15.37 6.18 -7.95
C LEU A 293 -16.68 6.38 -7.18
N ILE A 294 -16.97 5.52 -6.20
CA ILE A 294 -18.18 5.60 -5.39
C ILE A 294 -18.23 6.90 -4.59
N ARG A 295 -17.14 7.29 -3.91
CA ARG A 295 -17.12 8.55 -3.15
C ARG A 295 -17.28 9.77 -4.05
N SER A 296 -16.64 9.76 -5.21
CA SER A 296 -16.78 10.84 -6.20
C SER A 296 -18.20 10.91 -6.75
N ALA A 297 -18.80 9.76 -7.07
CA ALA A 297 -20.17 9.66 -7.55
C ALA A 297 -21.19 10.08 -6.49
N ALA A 298 -20.99 9.70 -5.22
CA ALA A 298 -21.84 10.12 -4.12
C ALA A 298 -21.81 11.64 -3.93
N HIS A 299 -20.62 12.25 -4.03
CA HIS A 299 -20.48 13.70 -3.97
C HIS A 299 -21.21 14.40 -5.11
N LEU A 300 -21.05 13.91 -6.35
CA LEU A 300 -21.75 14.43 -7.52
C LEU A 300 -23.27 14.25 -7.41
N TYR A 301 -23.74 13.10 -6.90
CA TYR A 301 -25.16 12.83 -6.68
C TYR A 301 -25.78 13.77 -5.64
N ALA A 302 -25.06 14.10 -4.58
CA ALA A 302 -25.55 14.97 -3.52
C ALA A 302 -25.62 16.46 -3.93
N HIS A 303 -24.84 16.89 -4.93
CA HIS A 303 -24.68 18.30 -5.32
C HIS A 303 -25.06 18.64 -6.76
N GLY A 304 -25.46 17.65 -7.57
CA GLY A 304 -25.87 17.81 -8.98
C GLY A 304 -27.38 17.85 -9.16
#